data_AF-A0A8S1UTF6-F1
#
_entry.id   AF-A0A8S1UTF6-F1
#
_cell.length_a   1.000
_cell.length_b   1.000
_cell.length_c   1.000
_cell.angle_alpha   90.00
_cell.angle_beta   90.00
_cell.angle_gamma   90.00
#
_symmetry.space_group_name_H-M   'P 1'
#
loop_
_entity.id
_entity.type
_entity.pdbx_description
1 polymer ?
#
loop_
_entity_poly.entity_id
_entity_poly.type
_entity_poly.pdbx_seq_one_letter_code
_entity_poly.pdbx_strand_id
1 'polypeptide(L)'
;MNTKSFEVLIHSQYAFHRCRSEVHKYEDCRQTTSPIPKDPRLCRNTARELVGCYKEAERMHPLCLAPFNDVRECVFKADGNIFNCKKESQQFVDCQMNQEKYQDFLALSTDKQKEALQFDFFNYRGHFDKYS
;
A
#
# COMPACT_ATOMS: atom_id res chain seq x y z
N MET A 1 14.29 -13.63 4.32
CA MET A 1 13.51 -12.37 4.32
C MET A 1 12.08 -12.68 4.72
N ASN A 2 11.47 -11.92 5.64
CA ASN A 2 10.11 -12.18 6.10
C ASN A 2 9.10 -11.66 5.07
N THR A 3 8.52 -12.52 4.24
CA THR A 3 7.58 -12.08 3.20
C THR A 3 6.31 -11.43 3.74
N LYS A 4 5.93 -11.72 5.00
CA LYS A 4 4.79 -11.04 5.66
C LYS A 4 5.01 -9.54 5.82
N SER A 5 6.25 -9.08 6.02
CA SER A 5 6.51 -7.63 6.14
C SER A 5 6.28 -6.92 4.81
N PHE A 6 6.40 -7.60 3.67
CA PHE A 6 6.06 -7.02 2.37
C PHE A 6 4.56 -6.85 2.22
N GLU A 7 3.77 -7.83 2.62
CA GLU A 7 2.30 -7.72 2.51
C GLU A 7 1.79 -6.55 3.37
N VAL A 8 2.29 -6.41 4.60
CA VAL A 8 1.99 -5.25 5.45
C VAL A 8 2.36 -3.93 4.75
N LEU A 9 3.56 -3.87 4.16
CA LEU A 9 4.04 -2.70 3.44
C LEU A 9 3.15 -2.36 2.22
N ILE A 10 2.69 -3.36 1.48
CA ILE A 10 1.83 -3.19 0.30
C ILE A 10 0.44 -2.72 0.71
N HIS A 11 -0.19 -3.39 1.69
CA HIS A 11 -1.49 -2.97 2.22
C HIS A 11 -1.42 -1.56 2.82
N SER A 12 -0.29 -1.17 3.41
CA SER A 12 -0.12 0.19 3.96
C SER A 12 -0.24 1.28 2.88
N GLN A 13 0.08 0.98 1.62
CA GLN A 13 -0.08 1.94 0.50
C GLN A 13 -1.56 2.26 0.26
N TYR A 14 -2.41 1.24 0.20
CA TYR A 14 -3.87 1.45 0.09
C TYR A 14 -4.44 2.11 1.35
N ALA A 15 -4.03 1.63 2.52
CA ALA A 15 -4.48 2.16 3.80
C ALA A 15 -4.15 3.65 3.98
N PHE A 16 -3.00 4.12 3.47
CA PHE A 16 -2.61 5.52 3.51
C PHE A 16 -3.63 6.43 2.80
N HIS A 17 -4.17 5.98 1.67
CA HIS A 17 -5.22 6.71 0.96
C HIS A 17 -6.59 6.55 1.62
N ARG A 18 -6.95 5.31 1.99
CA ARG A 18 -8.30 4.97 2.45
C ARG A 18 -8.61 5.46 3.88
N CYS A 19 -7.61 5.44 4.77
CA CYS A 19 -7.77 5.70 6.20
C CYS A 19 -7.29 7.09 6.64
N ARG A 20 -7.05 8.00 5.69
CA ARG A 20 -6.48 9.32 5.97
C ARG A 20 -7.32 10.16 6.93
N SER A 21 -8.64 10.04 6.85
CA SER A 21 -9.58 10.75 7.72
C SER A 21 -9.44 10.29 9.18
N GLU A 22 -9.36 8.98 9.39
CA GLU A 22 -9.20 8.33 10.69
C GLU A 22 -7.84 8.64 11.29
N VAL A 23 -6.79 8.68 10.46
CA VAL A 23 -5.45 9.14 10.87
C VAL A 23 -5.53 10.57 11.38
N HIS A 24 -6.12 11.49 10.62
CA HIS A 24 -6.24 12.89 11.05
C HIS A 24 -7.03 13.01 12.36
N LYS A 25 -8.17 12.34 12.51
CA LYS A 25 -8.94 12.35 13.77
C LYS A 25 -8.13 11.85 14.98
N TYR A 26 -7.33 10.80 14.78
CA TYR A 26 -6.47 10.28 15.83
C TYR A 26 -5.31 11.23 16.16
N GLU A 27 -4.65 11.77 15.13
CA GLU A 27 -3.57 12.74 15.27
C GLU A 27 -4.05 14.03 15.92
N ASP A 28 -5.16 14.61 15.48
CA ASP A 28 -5.79 15.80 16.08
C ASP A 28 -6.15 15.56 17.55
N CYS A 29 -6.61 14.34 17.88
CA CYS A 29 -6.87 13.99 19.27
C CYS A 29 -5.57 13.94 20.08
N ARG A 30 -4.50 13.31 19.59
CA ARG A 30 -3.29 13.09 20.41
C ARG A 30 -2.38 14.31 20.46
N GLN A 31 -2.48 15.19 19.47
CA GLN A 31 -1.74 16.45 19.44
C GLN A 31 -2.18 17.34 20.60
N THR A 32 -1.19 18.00 21.21
CA THR A 32 -1.40 18.99 22.26
C THR A 32 -0.63 20.25 21.88
N THR A 33 -1.30 21.39 21.97
CA THR A 33 -0.66 22.71 21.88
C THR A 33 -0.09 23.16 23.23
N SER A 34 -0.34 22.37 24.29
CA SER A 34 0.15 22.61 25.65
C SER A 34 1.45 21.86 25.90
N PRO A 35 2.38 22.39 26.71
CA PRO A 35 3.57 21.66 27.16
C PRO A 35 3.25 20.44 28.02
N ILE A 36 1.99 20.27 28.47
CA ILE A 36 1.54 19.09 29.21
C ILE A 36 1.11 18.00 28.19
N PRO A 37 1.72 16.80 28.25
CA PRO A 37 1.30 15.67 27.42
C PRO A 37 -0.17 15.31 27.69
N LYS A 38 -0.95 15.15 26.62
CA LYS A 38 -2.34 14.68 26.73
C LYS A 38 -2.35 13.18 27.08
N ASP A 39 -3.24 12.77 27.99
CA ASP A 39 -3.40 11.36 28.35
C ASP A 39 -3.81 10.54 27.11
N PRO A 40 -3.00 9.56 26.66
CA PRO A 40 -3.31 8.76 25.47
C PRO A 40 -4.64 8.00 25.56
N ARG A 41 -5.11 7.70 26.78
CA ARG A 41 -6.39 7.00 27.01
C ARG A 41 -7.59 7.80 26.53
N LEU A 42 -7.48 9.12 26.47
CA LEU A 42 -8.54 10.01 25.96
C LEU A 42 -8.79 9.83 24.46
N CYS A 43 -7.80 9.35 23.72
CA CYS A 43 -7.90 9.10 22.28
C CYS A 43 -8.19 7.63 21.94
N ARG A 44 -8.65 6.84 22.91
CA ARG A 44 -8.93 5.41 22.72
C ARG A 44 -9.96 5.13 21.64
N ASN A 45 -10.99 5.98 21.51
CA ASN A 45 -12.04 5.80 20.53
C ASN A 45 -11.53 6.05 19.10
N THR A 46 -10.84 7.18 18.87
CA THR A 46 -10.23 7.48 17.56
C THR A 46 -9.14 6.47 17.19
N ALA A 47 -8.38 5.97 18.17
CA ALA A 47 -7.43 4.88 17.94
C ALA A 47 -8.13 3.58 17.48
N ARG A 48 -9.27 3.24 18.10
CA ARG A 48 -10.05 2.05 17.72
C ARG A 48 -10.60 2.18 16.30
N GLU A 49 -11.09 3.35 15.93
CA GLU A 49 -11.56 3.64 14.57
C GLU A 49 -10.42 3.49 13.55
N LEU A 50 -9.24 4.06 13.84
CA LEU A 50 -8.07 3.96 12.98
C LEU A 50 -7.61 2.50 12.80
N VAL A 51 -7.48 1.74 13.87
CA VAL A 51 -7.12 0.31 13.82
C VAL A 51 -8.18 -0.49 13.06
N GLY A 52 -9.46 -0.15 13.23
CA GLY A 52 -10.56 -0.73 12.46
C GLY A 52 -10.38 -0.48 10.96
N CYS A 53 -10.08 0.75 10.56
CA CYS A 53 -9.84 1.08 9.16
C CYS A 53 -8.66 0.30 8.58
N TYR A 54 -7.53 0.19 9.30
CA TYR A 54 -6.38 -0.60 8.83
C TYR A 54 -6.70 -2.08 8.64
N LYS A 55 -7.46 -2.69 9.56
CA LYS A 55 -7.91 -4.08 9.42
C LYS A 55 -8.80 -4.30 8.20
N GLU A 56 -9.66 -3.33 7.88
CA GLU A 56 -10.46 -3.39 6.65
C GLU A 56 -9.60 -3.17 5.40
N ALA A 57 -8.58 -2.30 5.47
CA ALA A 57 -7.66 -2.06 4.35
C ALA A 57 -6.74 -3.26 4.05
N GLU A 58 -6.52 -4.16 5.02
CA GLU A 58 -5.88 -5.45 4.79
C GLU A 58 -6.77 -6.42 3.97
N ARG A 59 -8.09 -6.21 3.95
CA ARG A 59 -8.99 -7.03 3.14
C ARG A 59 -8.86 -6.66 1.67
N MET A 60 -8.31 -7.58 0.89
CA MET A 60 -8.12 -7.42 -0.54
C MET A 60 -9.30 -8.00 -1.32
N HIS A 61 -9.90 -7.21 -2.20
CA HIS A 61 -10.82 -7.75 -3.21
C HIS A 61 -10.11 -8.74 -4.16
N PRO A 62 -10.71 -9.91 -4.50
CA PRO A 62 -10.08 -10.93 -5.34
C PRO A 62 -9.60 -10.45 -6.71
N LEU A 63 -10.31 -9.49 -7.31
CA LEU A 63 -9.93 -8.86 -8.59
C LEU A 63 -8.52 -8.24 -8.55
N CYS A 64 -8.09 -7.79 -7.37
CA CYS A 64 -6.81 -7.12 -7.18
C CYS A 64 -5.66 -8.08 -6.81
N LEU A 65 -5.89 -9.39 -6.85
CA LEU A 65 -4.84 -10.37 -6.54
C LEU A 65 -3.67 -10.30 -7.52
N ALA A 66 -3.94 -10.10 -8.81
CA ALA A 66 -2.90 -9.96 -9.82
C ALA A 66 -2.00 -8.73 -9.56
N PRO A 67 -2.52 -7.48 -9.48
CA PRO A 67 -1.68 -6.33 -9.20
C PRO A 67 -1.02 -6.41 -7.82
N PHE A 68 -1.64 -7.04 -6.82
CA PHE A 68 -0.97 -7.31 -5.54
C PHE A 68 0.27 -8.20 -5.69
N ASN A 69 0.17 -9.27 -6.48
CA ASN A 69 1.30 -10.17 -6.74
C ASN A 69 2.41 -9.45 -7.52
N ASP A 70 2.06 -8.57 -8.46
CA ASP A 70 3.03 -7.75 -9.18
C ASP A 70 3.85 -6.86 -8.23
N VAL A 71 3.19 -6.22 -7.26
CA VAL A 71 3.90 -5.46 -6.21
C VAL A 71 4.75 -6.38 -5.35
N ARG A 72 4.21 -7.54 -4.93
CA ARG A 72 4.93 -8.48 -4.08
C ARG A 72 6.22 -8.98 -4.74
N GLU A 73 6.14 -9.27 -6.04
CA GLU A 73 7.28 -9.66 -6.85
C GLU A 73 8.29 -8.52 -7.01
N CYS A 74 7.84 -7.29 -7.31
CA CYS A 74 8.72 -6.14 -7.39
C CYS A 74 9.44 -5.87 -6.06
N VAL A 75 8.72 -5.84 -4.94
CA VAL A 75 9.28 -5.58 -3.61
C VAL A 75 10.30 -6.66 -3.24
N PHE A 76 10.03 -7.92 -3.57
CA PHE A 76 11.00 -9.01 -3.38
C PHE A 76 12.29 -8.75 -4.18
N LYS A 77 12.17 -8.34 -5.44
CA LYS A 77 13.34 -8.08 -6.31
C LYS A 77 14.07 -6.78 -5.98
N ALA A 78 13.38 -5.81 -5.38
CA ALA A 78 13.95 -4.55 -4.90
C ALA A 78 14.46 -4.63 -3.46
N ASP A 79 14.63 -5.84 -2.91
CA ASP A 79 15.09 -6.07 -1.53
C ASP A 79 14.28 -5.29 -0.48
N GLY A 80 12.96 -5.29 -0.63
CA GLY A 80 12.03 -4.63 0.30
C GLY A 80 11.83 -3.14 0.06
N ASN A 81 12.55 -2.53 -0.89
CA ASN A 81 12.39 -1.11 -1.19
C ASN A 81 11.17 -0.85 -2.09
N ILE A 82 10.01 -0.59 -1.46
CA ILE A 82 8.75 -0.30 -2.18
C ILE A 82 8.77 0.99 -3.00
N PHE A 83 9.68 1.93 -2.73
CA PHE A 83 9.80 3.15 -3.54
C PHE A 83 10.22 2.84 -4.97
N ASN A 84 10.96 1.75 -5.19
CA ASN A 84 11.31 1.27 -6.53
C ASN A 84 10.12 0.62 -7.26
N CYS A 85 9.04 0.31 -6.54
CA CYS A 85 7.85 -0.40 -7.03
C CYS A 85 6.63 0.51 -7.12
N LYS A 86 6.86 1.81 -7.34
CA LYS A 86 5.81 2.83 -7.34
C LYS A 86 4.70 2.53 -8.34
N LYS A 87 5.04 2.03 -9.53
CA LYS A 87 4.08 1.77 -10.61
C LYS A 87 3.15 0.61 -10.24
N GLU A 88 3.73 -0.51 -9.85
CA GLU A 88 3.02 -1.72 -9.42
C GLU A 88 2.16 -1.38 -8.21
N SER A 89 2.73 -0.65 -7.23
CA SER A 89 2.02 -0.26 -6.01
C SER A 89 0.80 0.61 -6.32
N GLN A 90 0.94 1.54 -7.27
CA GLN A 90 -0.17 2.40 -7.66
C GLN A 90 -1.28 1.58 -8.33
N GLN A 91 -0.95 0.61 -9.19
CA GLN A 91 -1.97 -0.26 -9.81
C GLN A 91 -2.75 -1.06 -8.77
N PHE A 92 -2.08 -1.58 -7.75
CA PHE A 92 -2.75 -2.24 -6.63
C PHE A 92 -3.70 -1.28 -5.89
N VAL A 93 -3.22 -0.08 -5.55
CA VAL A 93 -4.02 0.95 -4.87
C VAL A 93 -5.23 1.34 -5.72
N ASP A 94 -5.04 1.59 -7.02
CA ASP A 94 -6.11 1.97 -7.94
C ASP A 94 -7.18 0.88 -8.03
N CYS A 95 -6.77 -0.39 -8.09
CA CYS A 95 -7.70 -1.52 -8.07
C CYS A 95 -8.54 -1.55 -6.78
N GLN A 96 -7.92 -1.40 -5.61
CA GLN A 96 -8.64 -1.39 -4.33
C GLN A 96 -9.55 -0.16 -4.17
N MET A 97 -9.13 0.99 -4.71
CA MET A 97 -9.91 2.23 -4.64
C MET A 97 -11.10 2.23 -5.60
N ASN A 98 -10.99 1.59 -6.76
CA ASN A 98 -12.08 1.54 -7.75
C ASN A 98 -12.07 0.23 -8.56
N GLN A 99 -12.72 -0.78 -8.01
CA GLN A 99 -12.77 -2.14 -8.58
C GLN A 99 -13.52 -2.18 -9.91
N GLU A 100 -14.60 -1.40 -10.05
CA GLU A 100 -15.40 -1.34 -11.29
C GLU A 100 -14.55 -0.77 -12.44
N LYS A 101 -13.90 0.38 -12.23
CA LYS A 101 -13.02 0.96 -13.26
C LYS A 101 -11.84 0.06 -13.59
N TYR A 102 -11.30 -0.66 -12.60
CA TYR A 102 -10.23 -1.61 -12.86
C TYR A 102 -10.73 -2.80 -13.69
N GLN A 103 -11.93 -3.29 -13.42
CA GLN A 103 -12.57 -4.33 -14.22
C GLN A 103 -12.79 -3.88 -15.67
N ASP A 104 -13.27 -2.65 -15.88
CA ASP A 104 -13.43 -2.05 -17.21
C ASP A 104 -12.08 -1.93 -17.94
N PHE A 105 -11.03 -1.51 -17.23
CA PHE A 105 -9.66 -1.45 -17.75
C PHE A 105 -9.17 -2.84 -18.21
N LEU A 106 -9.43 -3.89 -17.42
CA LEU A 106 -9.07 -5.25 -17.79
C LEU A 106 -9.88 -5.77 -19.00
N ALA A 107 -11.15 -5.38 -19.11
CA ALA A 107 -12.00 -5.74 -20.24
C ALA A 107 -11.54 -5.11 -21.56
N LEU A 108 -10.94 -3.91 -21.50
CA LEU A 108 -10.36 -3.21 -22.66
C LEU A 108 -8.96 -3.73 -23.06
N SER A 109 -8.33 -4.55 -22.22
CA SER A 109 -6.99 -5.06 -22.48
C SER A 109 -7.01 -6.20 -23.51
N THR A 110 -6.07 -6.17 -24.45
CA THR A 110 -5.82 -7.30 -25.36
C THR A 110 -5.21 -8.47 -24.60
N ASP A 111 -5.27 -9.69 -25.16
CA ASP A 111 -4.70 -10.87 -24.51
C ASP A 111 -3.21 -10.72 -24.23
N LYS A 112 -2.46 -10.12 -25.17
CA LYS A 112 -1.03 -9.82 -24.99
C LYS A 112 -0.76 -8.85 -23.84
N GLN A 113 -1.67 -7.91 -23.57
CA GLN A 113 -1.53 -6.95 -22.46
C GLN A 113 -1.90 -7.54 -21.10
N LYS A 114 -2.59 -8.68 -21.08
CA LYS A 114 -2.93 -9.43 -19.85
C LYS A 114 -1.81 -10.38 -19.43
N GLU A 115 -0.80 -10.58 -20.26
CA GLU A 115 0.37 -11.38 -19.93
C GLU A 115 1.18 -10.72 -18.80
N ALA A 116 1.83 -11.55 -17.98
CA ALA A 116 2.65 -11.07 -16.87
C ALA A 116 3.81 -10.19 -17.36
N LEU A 117 4.11 -9.13 -16.63
CA LEU A 117 5.24 -8.25 -16.95
C LEU A 117 6.56 -9.02 -16.87
N GLN A 118 7.39 -8.92 -17.91
CA GLN A 118 8.77 -9.41 -17.84
C GLN A 118 9.59 -8.45 -16.98
N PHE A 119 10.33 -9.02 -16.02
CA PHE A 119 11.12 -8.22 -15.10
C PHE A 119 12.48 -7.83 -15.68
N ASP A 120 12.76 -6.54 -15.70
CA ASP A 120 14.02 -5.98 -16.18
C ASP A 120 15.05 -5.87 -15.05
N PHE A 121 15.89 -6.89 -14.90
CA PHE A 121 16.93 -6.91 -13.88
C PHE A 121 17.97 -5.79 -14.01
N PHE A 122 18.16 -5.18 -15.19
CA PHE A 122 19.16 -4.14 -15.39
C PHE A 122 18.71 -2.81 -14.80
N ASN A 123 17.45 -2.42 -15.04
CA ASN A 123 16.92 -1.15 -14.54
C ASN A 123 16.73 -1.13 -13.01
N TYR A 124 16.43 -2.28 -12.40
CA TYR A 124 16.22 -2.38 -10.94
C TYR A 124 17.52 -2.58 -10.13
N ARG A 125 18.67 -2.81 -10.79
CA ARG A 125 19.99 -2.88 -10.14
C ARG A 125 20.51 -1.50 -9.69
N GLY A 126 20.04 -0.43 -10.34
CA GLY A 126 20.65 0.91 -10.33
C GLY A 126 20.51 1.76 -9.06
N HIS A 127 19.92 1.27 -7.96
CA HIS A 127 19.85 2.04 -6.71
C HIS A 127 20.93 1.68 -5.68
N PHE A 128 21.66 0.58 -5.87
CA PHE A 128 22.73 0.17 -4.95
C PHE A 128 24.10 0.79 -5.29
N ASP A 129 24.34 1.18 -6.54
CA ASP A 129 25.65 1.69 -6.99
C ASP A 129 25.84 3.20 -6.86
N LYS A 130 24.88 3.93 -6.27
CA LYS A 130 25.03 5.40 -6.07
C LYS A 130 25.76 5.79 -4.79
N TYR A 131 26.06 4.81 -3.92
CA TYR A 131 26.72 5.03 -2.64
C TYR A 131 27.79 3.98 -2.32
N SER A 132 28.26 3.21 -3.31
CA SER A 132 29.42 2.32 -3.20
C SER A 132 30.72 3.01 -3.62
#